data_AF-A0A423IFK8-F1
#
_entry.id   AF-A0A423IFK8-F1
#
_cell.length_a   1.000
_cell.length_b   1.000
_cell.length_c   1.000
_cell.angle_alpha   90.00
_cell.angle_beta   90.00
_cell.angle_gamma   90.00
#
_symmetry.space_group_name_H-M   'P 1'
#
loop_
_entity.id
_entity.type
_entity.pdbx_description
1 polymer ?
#
loop_
_entity_poly.entity_id
_entity_poly.type
_entity_poly.pdbx_seq_one_letter_code
_entity_poly.pdbx_strand_id
1 'polypeptide(L)'
;MPAMTLLVALLIGFALGFRSRRHFLPLFCALGVFILAFALMIAALFPMIVPPKLTLQAAASSPNNQIFMLVGFAVLIPVTLIYNTYGFSVFSGKVRSDRD
;
A
#
# COMPACT_ATOMS: atom_id res chain seq x y z
N MET A 1 18.02 -10.87 4.58
CA MET A 1 17.33 -11.92 5.37
C MET A 1 15.97 -11.48 5.91
N PRO A 2 15.81 -10.38 6.68
CA PRO A 2 14.53 -10.04 7.33
C PRO A 2 13.39 -9.69 6.35
N ALA A 3 13.71 -9.08 5.20
CA ALA A 3 12.69 -8.80 4.19
C ALA A 3 12.13 -10.07 3.53
N MET A 4 12.98 -11.08 3.36
CA MET A 4 12.58 -12.35 2.74
C MET A 4 11.68 -13.16 3.67
N THR A 5 11.98 -13.18 4.98
CA THR A 5 11.12 -13.83 5.97
C THR A 5 9.77 -13.14 6.10
N LEU A 6 9.74 -11.79 6.07
CA LEU A 6 8.50 -11.02 6.09
C LEU A 6 7.65 -11.28 4.83
N LEU A 7 8.27 -11.34 3.65
CA LEU A 7 7.59 -11.66 2.40
C LEU A 7 6.94 -13.06 2.45
N VAL A 8 7.69 -14.08 2.90
CA VAL A 8 7.18 -15.44 3.04
C VAL A 8 6.01 -15.48 4.04
N ALA A 9 6.10 -14.78 5.17
CA ALA A 9 5.00 -14.70 6.14
C ALA A 9 3.74 -14.05 5.54
N LEU A 10 3.89 -12.99 4.74
CA LEU A 10 2.76 -12.32 4.07
C LEU A 10 2.12 -13.22 3.00
N LEU A 11 2.92 -13.98 2.24
CA LEU A 11 2.41 -14.92 1.24
C LEU A 11 1.67 -16.11 1.88
N ILE A 12 2.21 -16.65 2.97
CA ILE A 12 1.53 -17.69 3.75
C ILE A 12 0.22 -17.14 4.34
N GLY A 13 0.26 -15.93 4.91
CA GLY A 13 -0.93 -15.24 5.42
C GLY A 13 -1.99 -15.01 4.35
N PHE A 14 -1.59 -14.65 3.14
CA PHE A 14 -2.47 -14.51 1.98
C PHE A 14 -3.13 -15.86 1.62
N ALA A 15 -2.35 -16.92 1.46
CA ALA A 15 -2.85 -18.26 1.12
C ALA A 15 -3.78 -18.84 2.19
N LEU A 16 -3.43 -18.68 3.47
CA LEU A 16 -4.27 -19.09 4.60
C LEU A 16 -5.51 -18.19 4.76
N GLY A 17 -5.42 -16.93 4.35
CA GLY A 17 -6.53 -15.97 4.36
C GLY A 17 -7.72 -16.44 3.51
N PHE A 18 -7.48 -17.10 2.37
CA PHE A 18 -8.53 -17.69 1.55
C PHE A 18 -9.27 -18.85 2.23
N ARG A 19 -8.60 -19.56 3.14
CA ARG A 19 -9.20 -20.67 3.93
C ARG A 19 -9.87 -20.16 5.21
N SER A 20 -9.68 -18.88 5.55
CA SER A 20 -10.18 -18.28 6.79
C SER A 20 -11.53 -17.60 6.59
N ARG A 21 -12.33 -17.51 7.67
CA ARG A 21 -13.55 -16.71 7.72
C ARG A 21 -13.29 -15.19 7.66
N ARG A 22 -12.02 -14.76 7.69
CA ARG A 22 -11.61 -13.35 7.73
C ARG A 22 -11.39 -12.82 6.31
N HIS A 23 -12.47 -12.36 5.68
CA HIS A 23 -12.44 -11.84 4.30
C HIS A 23 -11.46 -10.67 4.07
N PHE A 24 -11.11 -9.91 5.10
CA PHE A 24 -10.16 -8.79 4.99
C PHE A 24 -8.70 -9.24 4.96
N LEU A 25 -8.38 -10.45 5.45
CA LEU A 25 -7.00 -10.89 5.68
C LEU A 25 -6.18 -11.00 4.37
N PRO A 26 -6.70 -11.57 3.27
CA PRO A 26 -6.01 -11.58 1.98
C PRO A 26 -5.70 -10.16 1.46
N LEU A 27 -6.61 -9.20 1.62
CA LEU A 27 -6.42 -7.82 1.17
C LEU A 27 -5.23 -7.16 1.89
N PHE A 28 -5.18 -7.27 3.22
CA PHE A 28 -4.08 -6.70 4.01
C PHE A 28 -2.74 -7.38 3.72
N CYS A 29 -2.72 -8.71 3.52
CA CYS A 29 -1.49 -9.41 3.13
C CYS A 29 -0.98 -8.94 1.76
N ALA A 30 -1.87 -8.79 0.77
CA ALA A 30 -1.50 -8.27 -0.55
C ALA A 30 -0.96 -6.84 -0.47
N LEU A 31 -1.63 -5.96 0.30
CA LEU A 31 -1.17 -4.59 0.52
C LEU A 31 0.22 -4.58 1.21
N GLY A 32 0.43 -5.46 2.17
CA GLY A 32 1.73 -5.63 2.84
C GLY A 32 2.86 -6.02 1.88
N VAL A 33 2.59 -6.92 0.92
CA VAL A 33 3.58 -7.30 -0.10
C VAL A 33 3.93 -6.10 -0.98
N PHE A 34 2.94 -5.32 -1.40
CA PHE A 34 3.18 -4.09 -2.18
C PHE A 34 4.02 -3.07 -1.41
N ILE A 35 3.68 -2.80 -0.15
CA ILE A 35 4.44 -1.88 0.72
C ILE A 35 5.89 -2.38 0.88
N LEU A 36 6.08 -3.68 1.10
CA LEU A 36 7.41 -4.26 1.24
C LEU A 36 8.23 -4.13 -0.05
N ALA A 37 7.63 -4.35 -1.22
CA ALA A 37 8.29 -4.20 -2.51
C ALA A 37 8.74 -2.75 -2.74
N PHE A 38 7.87 -1.76 -2.48
CA PHE A 38 8.22 -0.35 -2.58
C PHE A 38 9.27 0.08 -1.56
N ALA A 39 9.21 -0.43 -0.32
CA ALA A 39 10.21 -0.15 0.70
C ALA A 39 11.59 -0.69 0.31
N LEU A 40 11.66 -1.92 -0.24
CA LEU A 40 12.89 -2.51 -0.75
C LEU A 40 13.45 -1.71 -1.94
N MET A 41 12.58 -1.25 -2.84
CA MET A 41 12.99 -0.38 -3.94
C MET A 41 13.61 0.93 -3.43
N ILE A 42 12.98 1.59 -2.47
CA ILE A 42 13.51 2.82 -1.85
C ILE A 42 14.86 2.54 -1.18
N ALA A 43 14.97 1.45 -0.42
CA ALA A 43 16.19 1.06 0.26
C ALA A 43 17.33 0.73 -0.72
N ALA A 44 17.01 0.15 -1.87
CA ALA A 44 17.98 -0.16 -2.92
C ALA A 44 18.46 1.09 -3.67
N LEU A 45 17.61 2.09 -3.82
CA LEU A 45 17.94 3.32 -4.54
C LEU A 45 18.64 4.35 -3.64
N PHE A 46 18.28 4.44 -2.36
CA PHE A 46 18.85 5.40 -1.42
C PHE A 46 20.41 5.34 -1.41
N PRO A 47 21.13 6.47 -1.52
CA PRO A 47 20.66 7.87 -1.48
C PRO A 47 20.27 8.47 -2.84
N MET A 48 20.35 7.69 -3.91
CA MET A 48 19.99 8.10 -5.25
C MET A 48 18.48 7.92 -5.49
N ILE A 49 17.91 8.76 -6.34
CA ILE A 49 16.55 8.53 -6.84
C ILE A 49 16.59 7.93 -8.25
N VAL A 50 17.60 8.33 -9.05
CA VAL A 50 17.93 7.74 -10.35
C VAL A 50 19.46 7.64 -10.49
N PRO A 51 20.06 6.44 -10.42
CA PRO A 51 21.48 6.25 -10.62
C PRO A 51 21.92 6.65 -12.05
N PRO A 52 23.16 7.14 -12.26
CA PRO A 52 24.25 7.27 -11.28
C PRO A 52 24.45 8.68 -10.71
N LYS A 53 23.71 9.70 -11.20
CA LYS A 53 24.03 11.12 -10.92
C LYS A 53 22.96 11.89 -10.14
N LEU A 54 21.73 11.38 -10.04
CA LEU A 54 20.63 12.12 -9.43
C LEU A 54 20.39 11.64 -7.99
N THR A 55 20.85 12.45 -7.03
CA THR A 55 20.60 12.21 -5.60
C THR A 55 19.23 12.74 -5.18
N LEU A 56 18.67 12.17 -4.10
CA LEU A 56 17.39 12.61 -3.55
C LEU A 56 17.38 14.11 -3.21
N GLN A 57 18.49 14.61 -2.68
CA GLN A 57 18.66 16.00 -2.26
C GLN A 57 18.78 16.94 -3.48
N ALA A 58 19.48 16.52 -4.53
CA ALA A 58 19.60 17.32 -5.75
C ALA A 58 18.28 17.39 -6.54
N ALA A 59 17.44 16.36 -6.43
CA ALA A 59 16.12 16.31 -7.03
C ALA A 59 15.02 17.00 -6.18
N ALA A 60 15.36 17.45 -4.97
CA ALA A 60 14.39 18.01 -4.04
C ALA A 60 13.89 19.39 -4.52
N SER A 61 12.56 19.57 -4.51
CA SER A 61 11.93 20.87 -4.78
C SER A 61 12.19 21.87 -3.64
N SER A 62 11.88 23.15 -3.85
CA SER A 62 11.97 24.17 -2.81
C SER A 62 11.14 23.80 -1.56
N PRO A 63 11.56 24.21 -0.34
CA PRO A 63 10.87 23.84 0.90
C PRO A 63 9.37 24.23 0.91
N ASN A 64 9.01 25.40 0.36
CA ASN A 64 7.61 25.81 0.24
C ASN A 64 6.77 24.86 -0.62
N ASN A 65 7.32 24.40 -1.75
CA ASN A 65 6.61 23.45 -2.61
C ASN A 65 6.45 22.08 -1.92
N GLN A 66 7.44 21.65 -1.14
CA GLN A 66 7.35 20.42 -0.36
C GLN A 66 6.25 20.49 0.71
N ILE A 67 6.15 21.61 1.43
CA ILE A 67 5.10 21.83 2.44
C ILE A 67 3.72 21.84 1.77
N PHE A 68 3.58 22.53 0.64
CA PHE A 68 2.32 22.54 -0.12
C PHE A 68 1.90 21.12 -0.55
N MET A 69 2.83 20.34 -1.11
CA MET A 69 2.57 18.93 -1.46
C MET A 69 2.22 18.09 -0.23
N LEU A 70 2.92 18.28 0.90
CA LEU A 70 2.67 17.54 2.13
C LEU A 70 1.25 17.79 2.65
N VAL A 71 0.81 19.06 2.67
CA VAL A 71 -0.57 19.43 3.05
C VAL A 71 -1.57 18.82 2.09
N GLY A 72 -1.31 18.90 0.78
CA GLY A 72 -2.14 18.27 -0.25
C GLY A 72 -2.30 16.77 -0.04
N PHE A 73 -1.19 16.03 0.14
CA PHE A 73 -1.23 14.59 0.41
C PHE A 73 -1.87 14.24 1.75
N ALA A 74 -1.66 15.06 2.80
CA ALA A 74 -2.25 14.84 4.11
C ALA A 74 -3.78 14.88 4.08
N VAL A 75 -4.38 15.65 3.16
CA VAL A 75 -5.84 15.68 2.96
C VAL A 75 -6.29 14.66 1.92
N LEU A 76 -5.56 14.50 0.81
CA LEU A 76 -5.96 13.61 -0.30
C LEU A 76 -5.91 12.13 0.09
N ILE A 77 -4.90 11.70 0.85
CA ILE A 77 -4.75 10.30 1.28
C ILE A 77 -5.95 9.84 2.11
N PRO A 78 -6.35 10.52 3.22
CA PRO A 78 -7.50 10.07 4.01
C PRO A 78 -8.81 10.11 3.21
N VAL A 79 -9.03 11.12 2.38
CA VAL A 79 -10.22 11.19 1.51
C VAL A 79 -10.27 9.98 0.55
N THR A 80 -9.13 9.66 -0.07
CA THR A 80 -9.02 8.52 -0.99
C THR A 80 -9.28 7.19 -0.26
N LEU A 81 -8.75 7.03 0.96
CA LEU A 81 -8.97 5.82 1.76
C LEU A 81 -10.42 5.68 2.22
N ILE A 82 -11.06 6.79 2.64
CA ILE A 82 -12.48 6.82 3.01
C ILE A 82 -13.34 6.43 1.81
N TYR A 83 -13.11 7.05 0.65
CA TYR A 83 -13.87 6.77 -0.57
C TYR A 83 -13.75 5.31 -1.00
N ASN A 84 -12.53 4.76 -1.03
CA ASN A 84 -12.32 3.36 -1.39
C ASN A 84 -12.99 2.41 -0.38
N THR A 85 -12.87 2.69 0.92
CA THR A 85 -13.49 1.88 1.98
C THR A 85 -15.02 1.95 1.92
N TYR A 86 -15.57 3.13 1.64
CA TYR A 86 -16.99 3.33 1.42
C TYR A 86 -17.47 2.54 0.20
N GLY A 87 -16.72 2.56 -0.91
CA GLY A 87 -17.00 1.74 -2.09
C GLY A 87 -17.08 0.25 -1.75
N PHE A 88 -16.07 -0.29 -1.05
CA PHE A 88 -16.12 -1.67 -0.57
C PHE A 88 -17.34 -1.95 0.33
N SER A 89 -17.71 -1.00 1.19
CA SER A 89 -18.85 -1.15 2.10
C SER A 89 -20.19 -1.15 1.35
N VAL A 90 -20.36 -0.27 0.37
CA VAL A 90 -21.56 -0.18 -0.47
C VAL A 90 -21.75 -1.45 -1.29
N PHE A 91 -20.67 -1.99 -1.87
CA PHE A 91 -20.72 -3.22 -2.66
C PHE A 91 -20.64 -4.50 -1.83
N SER A 92 -20.51 -4.41 -0.49
CA SER A 92 -20.54 -5.59 0.41
C SER A 92 -21.95 -6.14 0.65
N GLY A 93 -22.97 -5.57 0.00
CA GLY A 93 -24.34 -6.09 0.01
C GLY A 93 -24.36 -7.57 -0.40
N LYS A 94 -24.75 -8.44 0.54
CA LYS A 94 -24.87 -9.88 0.30
C LYS A 94 -25.88 -10.13 -0.82
N VAL A 95 -25.42 -10.59 -1.97
CA VAL A 95 -26.29 -11.13 -3.02
C VAL A 95 -27.03 -12.32 -2.43
N ARG A 96 -28.29 -12.12 -2.05
CA ARG A 96 -29.19 -13.22 -1.73
C ARG A 96 -29.53 -13.85 -3.08
N SER A 97 -29.05 -15.07 -3.31
CA SER A 97 -29.67 -15.90 -4.33
C SER A 97 -31.08 -16.17 -3.84
N ASP A 98 -32.07 -15.49 -4.40
CA ASP A 98 -33.42 -16.03 -4.38
C ASP A 98 -33.31 -17.40 -5.06
N ARG A 99 -33.59 -18.45 -4.29
CA ARG A 99 -33.88 -19.77 -4.83
C ARG A 99 -35.34 -20.02 -4.49
N ASP A 100 -36.14 -20.02 -5.55
CA ASP A 100 -37.48 -20.57 -5.61
C ASP A 100 -37.51 -22.03 -5.12
#